data_AF-A0A7G9SSZ8-F1
#
_entry.id   AF-A0A7G9SSZ8-F1
#
_cell.length_a   1.000
_cell.length_b   1.000
_cell.length_c   1.000
_cell.angle_alpha   90.00
_cell.angle_beta   90.00
_cell.angle_gamma   90.00
#
_symmetry.space_group_name_H-M   'P 1'
#
loop_
_entity.id
_entity.type
_entity.pdbx_description
1 polymer ?
#
loop_
_entity_poly.entity_id
_entity_poly.type
_entity_poly.pdbx_seq_one_letter_code
_entity_poly.pdbx_strand_id
1 'polypeptide(L)'
;MSGVLARYCQSLSPALRRYYRASLLPCLVFLALAAWHEWAARYGALALPWRFSFALAPVLAMAWMFAAYLRFLRDCDELERRIELGALAWSAGITLQASMAALFLLDAGLVAWSGRHVAASLGLLLVVSYALIRGWLHRRYA
;
A
#
# COMPACT_ATOMS: atom_id res chain seq x y z
N MET A 1 0.42 9.81 -27.53
CA MET A 1 -0.03 8.95 -26.41
C MET A 1 -0.73 7.74 -27.00
N SER A 2 -0.21 6.53 -26.78
CA SER A 2 -0.68 5.28 -27.40
C SER A 2 -2.17 5.01 -27.12
N GLY A 3 -2.94 4.64 -28.14
CA GLY A 3 -4.42 4.50 -28.08
C GLY A 3 -4.96 3.45 -27.10
N VAL A 4 -4.10 2.69 -26.44
CA VAL A 4 -4.47 1.75 -25.35
C VAL A 4 -4.62 2.48 -24.03
N LEU A 5 -3.70 3.39 -23.69
CA LEU A 5 -3.77 4.18 -22.45
C LEU A 5 -4.96 5.15 -22.45
N ALA A 6 -5.29 5.70 -23.62
CA ALA A 6 -6.47 6.55 -23.77
C ALA A 6 -7.76 5.77 -23.51
N ARG A 7 -7.88 4.55 -24.06
CA ARG A 7 -9.04 3.66 -23.83
C ARG A 7 -9.15 3.22 -22.37
N TYR A 8 -8.03 2.85 -21.74
CA TYR A 8 -8.00 2.52 -20.32
C TYR A 8 -8.42 3.72 -19.46
N CYS A 9 -7.88 4.92 -19.71
CA CYS A 9 -8.29 6.13 -19.00
C CYS A 9 -9.78 6.44 -19.19
N GLN A 10 -10.35 6.16 -20.36
CA GLN A 10 -11.78 6.37 -20.62
C GLN A 10 -12.66 5.36 -19.90
N SER A 11 -12.21 4.12 -19.68
CA SER A 11 -12.98 3.11 -18.93
C SER A 11 -12.99 3.32 -17.40
N LEU A 12 -12.12 4.19 -16.86
CA LEU A 12 -12.07 4.47 -15.42
C LEU A 12 -13.19 5.42 -14.99
N SER A 13 -13.76 5.16 -13.80
CA SER A 13 -14.68 6.10 -13.14
C SER A 13 -14.01 7.47 -12.96
N PRO A 14 -14.78 8.58 -13.00
CA PRO A 14 -14.21 9.93 -12.80
C PRO A 14 -13.49 10.07 -11.44
N ALA A 15 -14.01 9.42 -10.39
CA ALA A 15 -13.41 9.39 -9.07
C ALA A 15 -12.05 8.67 -9.08
N LEU A 16 -11.98 7.48 -9.70
CA LEU A 16 -10.75 6.69 -9.80
C LEU A 16 -9.65 7.41 -10.61
N ARG A 17 -10.05 8.12 -11.67
CA ARG A 17 -9.12 8.93 -12.47
C ARG A 17 -8.54 10.10 -11.68
N ARG A 18 -9.36 10.76 -10.86
CA ARG A 18 -8.92 11.85 -9.96
C ARG A 18 -7.98 11.31 -8.88
N TYR A 19 -8.30 10.14 -8.32
CA TYR A 19 -7.43 9.43 -7.39
C TYR A 19 -6.06 9.14 -7.99
N TYR A 20 -5.99 8.51 -9.16
CA TYR A 20 -4.70 8.20 -9.79
C TYR A 20 -3.87 9.45 -10.06
N ARG A 21 -4.48 10.52 -10.57
CA ARG A 21 -3.78 11.81 -10.75
C ARG A 21 -3.27 12.38 -9.43
N ALA A 22 -4.09 12.36 -8.38
CA ALA A 22 -3.71 12.85 -7.06
C ALA A 22 -2.61 11.99 -6.41
N SER A 23 -2.55 10.70 -6.73
CA SER A 23 -1.58 9.75 -6.18
C SER A 23 -0.24 9.75 -6.92
N LEU A 24 -0.13 10.32 -8.13
CA LEU A 24 1.14 10.38 -8.86
C LEU A 24 2.25 11.07 -8.07
N LEU A 25 1.97 12.25 -7.53
CA LEU A 25 2.94 13.03 -6.76
C LEU A 25 3.42 12.28 -5.50
N PRO A 26 2.55 11.82 -4.58
CA PRO A 26 3.01 11.09 -3.40
C PRO A 26 3.72 9.77 -3.76
N CYS A 27 3.36 9.09 -4.85
CA CYS A 27 4.12 7.94 -5.34
C CYS A 27 5.55 8.31 -5.75
N LEU A 28 5.72 9.39 -6.52
CA LEU A 28 7.06 9.87 -6.91
C LEU A 28 7.88 10.30 -5.70
N VAL A 29 7.26 11.00 -4.74
CA VAL A 29 7.91 11.39 -3.48
C VAL A 29 8.30 10.15 -2.67
N PHE A 30 7.42 9.15 -2.58
CA PHE A 30 7.73 7.89 -1.90
C PHE A 30 8.96 7.21 -2.52
N LEU A 31 9.01 7.06 -3.84
CA LEU A 31 10.14 6.44 -4.54
C LEU A 31 11.43 7.22 -4.31
N ALA A 32 11.38 8.55 -4.39
CA ALA A 32 12.54 9.41 -4.12
C ALA A 32 13.03 9.25 -2.67
N LEU A 33 12.13 9.25 -1.69
CA LEU A 33 12.47 9.09 -0.27
C LEU A 33 12.98 7.68 0.04
N ALA A 34 12.44 6.64 -0.62
CA ALA A 34 12.91 5.27 -0.47
C ALA A 34 14.33 5.10 -1.02
N ALA A 35 14.60 5.62 -2.22
CA ALA A 35 15.95 5.65 -2.79
C ALA A 35 16.91 6.45 -1.90
N TRP A 36 16.42 7.55 -1.32
CA TRP A 36 17.21 8.37 -0.42
C TRP A 36 17.53 7.68 0.90
N HIS A 37 16.56 6.93 1.45
CA HIS A 37 16.78 6.06 2.60
C HIS A 37 17.84 4.99 2.32
N GLU A 38 17.78 4.33 1.16
CA GLU A 38 18.79 3.33 0.80
C GLU A 38 20.19 3.91 0.67
N TRP A 39 20.32 5.09 0.06
CA TRP A 39 21.59 5.79 0.01
C TRP A 39 22.11 6.12 1.42
N ALA A 40 21.25 6.68 2.27
CA ALA A 40 21.59 7.06 3.64
C ALA A 40 21.98 5.86 4.50
N ALA A 41 21.32 4.71 4.30
CA ALA A 41 21.64 3.47 4.99
C ALA A 41 23.04 2.93 4.65
N ARG A 42 23.57 3.23 3.45
CA ARG A 42 24.94 2.89 3.03
C ARG A 42 25.97 3.90 3.52
N TYR A 43 25.55 5.14 3.78
CA TYR A 43 26.40 6.22 4.29
C TYR A 43 26.57 6.08 5.81
N GLY A 44 27.49 5.23 6.25
CA GLY A 44 27.67 4.80 7.65
C GLY A 44 28.04 5.88 8.68
N ALA A 45 28.18 7.14 8.28
CA ALA A 45 28.62 8.26 9.14
C ALA A 45 27.48 9.18 9.63
N LEU A 46 26.21 8.82 9.45
CA LEU A 46 25.09 9.66 9.86
C LEU A 46 24.82 9.57 11.37
N ALA A 47 24.62 10.72 12.01
CA ALA A 47 24.15 10.80 13.40
C ALA A 47 22.75 10.17 13.54
N LEU A 48 22.46 9.64 14.74
CA LEU A 48 21.23 8.89 15.01
C LEU A 48 19.93 9.60 14.60
N PRO A 49 19.71 10.90 14.89
CA PRO A 49 18.47 11.59 14.49
C PRO A 49 18.25 11.56 12.97
N TRP A 50 19.30 11.78 12.19
CA TRP A 50 19.22 11.77 10.73
C TRP A 50 18.89 10.40 10.17
N ARG A 51 19.45 9.33 10.76
CA ARG A 51 19.13 7.94 10.37
C ARG A 51 17.64 7.63 10.58
N PHE A 52 17.07 8.07 11.70
CA PHE A 52 15.63 7.94 11.96
C PHE A 52 14.80 8.73 10.96
N SER A 53 15.14 10.00 10.69
CA SER A 53 14.43 10.82 9.72
C SER A 53 14.42 10.18 8.33
N PHE A 54 15.55 9.67 7.84
CA PHE A 54 15.60 8.99 6.55
C PHE A 54 14.81 7.67 6.53
N ALA A 55 14.80 6.92 7.62
CA ALA A 55 14.02 5.68 7.71
C ALA A 55 12.50 5.92 7.71
N LEU A 56 12.05 7.01 8.33
CA LEU A 56 10.61 7.31 8.47
C LEU A 56 10.06 8.22 7.37
N ALA A 57 10.90 8.95 6.63
CA ALA A 57 10.44 9.86 5.58
C ALA A 57 9.52 9.19 4.53
N PRO A 58 9.80 7.97 4.01
CA PRO A 58 8.89 7.30 3.07
C PRO A 58 7.50 7.05 3.65
N VAL A 59 7.37 6.88 4.97
CA VAL A 59 6.09 6.66 5.65
C VAL A 59 5.19 7.90 5.54
N LEU A 60 5.75 9.11 5.51
CA LEU A 60 4.97 10.34 5.32
C LEU A 60 4.35 10.41 3.92
N ALA A 61 5.09 10.00 2.89
CA ALA A 61 4.56 9.92 1.53
C ALA A 61 3.47 8.85 1.42
N MET A 62 3.64 7.72 2.11
CA MET A 62 2.60 6.68 2.23
C MET A 62 1.34 7.21 2.93
N ALA A 63 1.48 7.97 4.02
CA ALA A 63 0.35 8.60 4.72
C ALA A 63 -0.38 9.60 3.82
N TRP A 64 0.34 10.35 2.98
CA TRP A 64 -0.27 11.22 1.98
C TRP A 64 -1.05 10.43 0.93
N MET A 65 -0.49 9.34 0.42
CA MET A 65 -1.20 8.46 -0.51
C MET A 65 -2.48 7.87 0.13
N PHE A 66 -2.40 7.51 1.42
CA PHE A 66 -3.56 7.05 2.18
C PHE A 66 -4.64 8.15 2.31
N ALA A 67 -4.25 9.39 2.58
CA ALA A 67 -5.20 10.51 2.60
C ALA A 67 -5.87 10.75 1.23
N ALA A 68 -5.12 10.60 0.13
CA ALA A 68 -5.68 10.67 -1.21
C ALA A 68 -6.69 9.53 -1.47
N TYR A 69 -6.42 8.34 -0.94
CA TYR A 69 -7.32 7.19 -1.02
C TYR A 69 -8.59 7.38 -0.17
N LEU A 70 -8.49 7.94 1.04
CA LEU A 70 -9.67 8.29 1.84
C LEU A 70 -10.56 9.33 1.14
N ARG A 71 -9.96 10.31 0.46
CA ARG A 71 -10.71 11.26 -0.38
C ARG A 71 -11.39 10.55 -1.55
N PHE A 72 -10.71 9.61 -2.19
CA PHE A 72 -11.31 8.77 -3.23
C PHE A 72 -12.54 8.01 -2.72
N LEU A 73 -12.47 7.33 -1.57
CA LEU A 73 -13.62 6.62 -0.99
C LEU A 73 -14.83 7.52 -0.73
N ARG A 74 -14.59 8.81 -0.43
CA ARG A 74 -15.66 9.79 -0.23
C ARG A 74 -16.31 10.23 -1.54
N ASP A 75 -15.54 10.27 -2.61
CA ASP A 75 -15.98 10.72 -3.94
C ASP A 75 -16.59 9.57 -4.78
N CYS A 76 -16.45 8.32 -4.35
CA CYS A 76 -17.01 7.14 -5.01
C CYS A 76 -18.53 7.05 -4.85
N ASP A 77 -19.17 6.38 -5.81
CA ASP A 77 -20.55 5.93 -5.64
C ASP A 77 -20.66 4.87 -4.52
N GLU A 78 -21.88 4.57 -4.09
CA GLU A 78 -22.11 3.66 -2.96
C GLU A 78 -21.66 2.22 -3.24
N LEU A 79 -21.78 1.76 -4.50
CA LEU A 79 -21.41 0.41 -4.90
C LEU A 79 -19.89 0.25 -4.92
N GLU A 80 -19.18 1.15 -5.59
CA GLU A 80 -17.72 1.23 -5.64
C GLU A 80 -17.17 1.37 -4.22
N ARG A 81 -17.72 2.28 -3.39
CA ARG A 81 -17.32 2.43 -1.99
C ARG A 81 -17.51 1.14 -1.18
N ARG A 82 -18.61 0.40 -1.39
CA ARG A 82 -18.87 -0.87 -0.71
C ARG A 82 -17.87 -1.96 -1.12
N ILE A 83 -17.54 -2.04 -2.41
CA ILE A 83 -16.52 -2.96 -2.93
C ILE A 83 -15.16 -2.64 -2.29
N GLU A 84 -14.76 -1.36 -2.29
CA GLU A 84 -13.47 -0.94 -1.74
C GLU A 84 -13.37 -1.19 -0.24
N LEU A 85 -14.37 -0.78 0.54
CA LEU A 85 -14.39 -1.02 1.99
C LEU A 85 -14.44 -2.51 2.32
N GLY A 86 -15.20 -3.30 1.55
CA GLY A 86 -15.22 -4.76 1.69
C GLY A 86 -13.85 -5.38 1.42
N ALA A 87 -13.16 -4.94 0.37
CA ALA A 87 -11.82 -5.41 0.04
C ALA A 87 -10.81 -5.05 1.14
N LEU A 88 -10.83 -3.81 1.63
CA LEU A 88 -9.97 -3.37 2.75
C LEU A 88 -10.21 -4.17 4.02
N ALA A 89 -11.47 -4.40 4.39
CA ALA A 89 -11.83 -5.13 5.61
C ALA A 89 -11.29 -6.57 5.56
N TRP A 90 -11.51 -7.27 4.44
CA TRP A 90 -10.98 -8.62 4.26
C TRP A 90 -9.45 -8.65 4.21
N SER A 91 -8.81 -7.73 3.48
CA SER A 91 -7.34 -7.69 3.40
C SER A 91 -6.70 -7.38 4.75
N ALA A 92 -7.30 -6.48 5.53
CA ALA A 92 -6.85 -6.16 6.89
C ALA A 92 -7.02 -7.37 7.82
N GLY A 93 -8.17 -8.06 7.76
CA GLY A 93 -8.41 -9.29 8.52
C GLY A 93 -7.41 -10.40 8.20
N ILE A 94 -7.16 -10.66 6.91
CA ILE A 94 -6.17 -11.66 6.47
C ILE A 94 -4.76 -11.29 6.97
N THR A 95 -4.38 -10.02 6.84
CA THR A 95 -3.06 -9.55 7.28
C THR A 95 -2.90 -9.64 8.79
N LEU A 96 -3.94 -9.32 9.56
CA LEU A 96 -3.95 -9.45 11.02
C LEU A 96 -3.77 -10.92 11.44
N GLN A 97 -4.54 -11.84 10.86
CA GLN A 97 -4.44 -13.27 11.16
C GLN A 97 -3.05 -13.82 10.80
N ALA A 98 -2.50 -13.43 9.64
CA ALA A 98 -1.15 -13.80 9.25
C ALA A 98 -0.09 -13.24 10.20
N SER A 99 -0.26 -12.01 10.70
CA SER A 99 0.66 -11.42 11.66
C SER A 99 0.64 -12.15 13.01
N MET A 100 -0.54 -12.55 13.49
CA MET A 100 -0.66 -13.38 14.70
C MET A 100 -0.05 -14.76 14.52
N ALA A 101 -0.28 -15.41 13.37
CA ALA A 101 0.35 -16.69 13.06
C ALA A 101 1.88 -16.57 13.02
N ALA A 102 2.41 -15.56 12.36
CA ALA A 102 3.85 -15.30 12.31
C ALA A 102 4.43 -15.05 13.71
N LEU A 103 3.73 -14.29 14.56
CA LEU A 103 4.10 -14.04 15.95
C LEU A 103 4.22 -15.37 16.73
N PHE A 104 3.20 -16.22 16.71
CA PHE A 104 3.23 -17.49 17.45
C PHE A 104 4.25 -18.49 16.91
N LEU A 105 4.46 -18.55 15.59
CA LEU A 105 5.48 -19.43 15.00
C LEU A 105 6.90 -19.00 15.38
N LEU A 106 7.17 -17.69 15.44
CA LEU A 106 8.45 -17.14 15.88
C LEU A 106 8.66 -17.36 17.38
N ASP A 107 7.64 -17.11 18.19
CA ASP A 107 7.66 -17.29 19.64
C ASP A 107 7.90 -18.76 20.04
N ALA A 108 7.24 -19.70 19.35
CA ALA A 108 7.43 -21.13 19.53
C ALA A 108 8.77 -21.66 18.96
N GLY A 109 9.58 -20.81 18.32
CA GLY A 109 10.86 -21.20 17.71
C GLY A 109 10.73 -22.16 16.52
N LEU A 110 9.54 -22.27 15.91
CA LEU A 110 9.27 -23.16 14.78
C LEU A 110 9.85 -22.62 13.46
N VAL A 111 10.07 -21.30 13.39
CA VAL A 111 10.66 -20.60 12.24
C VAL A 111 11.65 -19.53 12.70
N ALA A 112 12.69 -19.30 11.90
CA ALA A 112 13.74 -18.32 12.19
C ALA A 112 13.74 -17.15 11.18
N TRP A 113 12.58 -16.57 10.91
CA TRP A 113 12.46 -15.47 9.96
C TRP A 113 12.94 -14.14 10.56
N SER A 114 13.74 -13.38 9.81
CA SER A 114 14.13 -12.03 10.24
C SER A 114 12.92 -11.08 10.25
N GLY A 115 12.90 -10.07 11.12
CA GLY A 115 11.83 -9.06 11.16
C GLY A 115 11.59 -8.34 9.83
N ARG A 116 12.64 -8.11 9.02
CA ARG A 116 12.52 -7.54 7.66
C ARG A 116 11.68 -8.43 6.75
N HIS A 117 11.98 -9.73 6.71
CA HIS A 117 11.26 -10.70 5.89
C HIS A 117 9.77 -10.78 6.29
N VAL A 118 9.48 -10.77 7.59
CA VAL A 118 8.10 -10.77 8.11
C VAL A 118 7.36 -9.49 7.69
N ALA A 119 7.95 -8.32 7.93
CA ALA A 119 7.33 -7.04 7.56
C ALA A 119 7.07 -6.93 6.04
N ALA A 120 8.03 -7.33 5.21
CA ALA A 120 7.88 -7.34 3.76
C ALA A 120 6.76 -8.30 3.31
N SER A 121 6.70 -9.50 3.90
CA SER A 121 5.68 -10.50 3.56
C SER A 121 4.28 -10.05 3.96
N LEU A 122 4.12 -9.43 5.14
CA LEU A 122 2.83 -8.87 5.58
C LEU A 122 2.38 -7.71 4.70
N GLY A 123 3.30 -6.81 4.31
CA GLY A 123 2.99 -5.72 3.39
C GLY A 123 2.54 -6.24 2.02
N LEU A 124 3.24 -7.25 1.48
CA LEU A 124 2.86 -7.90 0.22
C LEU A 124 1.52 -8.60 0.32
N LEU A 125 1.28 -9.34 1.41
CA LEU A 125 0.03 -10.03 1.67
C LEU A 125 -1.16 -9.06 1.70
N LEU A 126 -1.01 -7.90 2.35
CA LEU A 126 -2.03 -6.87 2.38
C LEU A 126 -2.39 -6.40 0.96
N VAL A 127 -1.40 -6.03 0.16
CA VAL A 127 -1.62 -5.51 -1.20
C VAL A 127 -2.19 -6.57 -2.13
N VAL A 128 -1.66 -7.79 -2.09
CA VAL A 128 -2.11 -8.90 -2.94
C VAL A 128 -3.53 -9.32 -2.57
N SER A 129 -3.81 -9.52 -1.28
CA SER A 129 -5.16 -9.88 -0.82
C SER A 129 -6.17 -8.80 -1.17
N TYR A 130 -5.84 -7.52 -0.95
CA TYR A 130 -6.68 -6.40 -1.37
C TYR A 130 -7.00 -6.44 -2.87
N ALA A 131 -5.99 -6.60 -3.74
CA ALA A 131 -6.19 -6.63 -5.18
C ALA A 131 -7.07 -7.81 -5.62
N LEU A 132 -6.85 -9.01 -5.05
CA LEU A 132 -7.63 -10.20 -5.35
C LEU A 132 -9.09 -10.06 -4.88
N ILE A 133 -9.30 -9.61 -3.65
CA ILE A 133 -10.64 -9.46 -3.07
C ILE A 133 -11.40 -8.35 -3.80
N ARG A 134 -10.77 -7.21 -4.06
CA ARG A 134 -11.38 -6.12 -4.85
C ARG A 134 -11.80 -6.62 -6.23
N GLY A 135 -10.92 -7.35 -6.93
CA GLY A 135 -11.23 -7.92 -8.24
C GLY A 135 -12.38 -8.93 -8.20
N TRP A 136 -12.43 -9.78 -7.17
CA TRP A 136 -13.52 -10.73 -6.97
C TRP A 136 -14.86 -10.03 -6.65
N LEU A 137 -14.87 -9.08 -5.72
CA LEU A 137 -16.06 -8.30 -5.38
C LEU A 137 -16.57 -7.51 -6.59
N HIS A 138 -15.68 -6.88 -7.35
CA HIS A 138 -16.04 -6.17 -8.57
C HIS A 138 -16.68 -7.11 -9.60
N ARG A 139 -16.13 -8.31 -9.84
CA ARG A 139 -16.73 -9.30 -10.76
C ARG A 139 -18.09 -9.83 -10.30
N ARG A 140 -18.34 -9.79 -8.99
CA ARG A 140 -19.58 -10.32 -8.40
C ARG A 140 -20.72 -9.30 -8.39
N TYR A 141 -20.40 -8.01 -8.27
CA TYR A 141 -21.38 -6.96 -8.02
C TYR A 141 -21.50 -5.90 -9.12
N ALA A 142 -20.58 -5.84 -10.09
CA ALA A 142 -20.62 -4.95 -11.25
C ALA A 142 -20.74 -5.74 -12.55
#